data_AF-A0A7W7Z663-F1
#
_entry.id   AF-A0A7W7Z663-F1
#
_cell.length_a   1.000
_cell.length_b   1.000
_cell.length_c   1.000
_cell.angle_alpha   90.00
_cell.angle_beta   90.00
_cell.angle_gamma   90.00
#
_symmetry.space_group_name_H-M   'P 1'
#
loop_
_entity.id
_entity.type
_entity.pdbx_description
1 polymer ?
#
loop_
_entity_poly.entity_id
_entity_poly.type
_entity_poly.pdbx_seq_one_letter_code
_entity_poly.pdbx_strand_id
1 'polypeptide(L)'
;MTNYLVKFITDAGSAIHEVAGDTPAHALTAARKRAATDPDELYFEPYTRQDIDEIIVMDDNGDPECTWQSDALRLRLAASDLLIAAREVVASWEGGHLAEAVRNLAAAIAEAEPLPDGAAAEAQSQGDAA
;
A
#
# COMPACT_ATOMS: atom_id res chain seq x y z
N MET A 1 -0.94 -24.68 4.76
CA MET A 1 -0.65 -23.72 5.84
C MET A 1 0.85 -23.57 6.01
N THR A 2 1.34 -22.43 5.52
CA THR A 2 2.72 -21.97 5.55
C THR A 2 2.77 -20.74 6.46
N ASN A 3 3.85 -20.57 7.22
CA ASN A 3 4.08 -19.34 7.98
C ASN A 3 4.82 -18.36 7.09
N TYR A 4 4.23 -17.19 6.88
CA TYR A 4 4.85 -16.09 6.15
C TYR A 4 5.40 -15.08 7.15
N LEU A 5 6.58 -14.52 6.84
CA LEU A 5 7.07 -13.36 7.57
C LEU A 5 6.32 -12.12 7.09
N VAL A 6 5.66 -11.44 8.03
CA VAL A 6 4.90 -10.23 7.74
C VAL A 6 5.48 -9.07 8.53
N LYS A 7 5.85 -8.02 7.80
CA LYS A 7 6.35 -6.78 8.35
C LYS A 7 5.23 -5.76 8.42
N PHE A 8 4.98 -5.23 9.61
CA PHE A 8 4.06 -4.14 9.88
C PHE A 8 4.87 -2.86 10.03
N ILE A 9 4.45 -1.78 9.39
CA ILE A 9 5.18 -0.51 9.35
C ILE A 9 4.26 0.61 9.79
N THR A 10 4.82 1.48 10.60
CA THR A 10 4.23 2.71 11.14
C THR A 10 5.14 3.88 10.78
N ASP A 11 4.74 5.11 11.11
CA ASP A 11 5.59 6.28 10.93
C ASP A 11 6.82 6.30 11.85
N ALA A 12 6.78 5.62 13.01
CA ALA A 12 7.90 5.60 13.94
C ALA A 12 8.73 4.30 13.93
N GLY A 13 8.22 3.21 13.36
CA GLY A 13 8.94 1.94 13.40
C GLY A 13 8.29 0.79 12.63
N SER A 14 8.86 -0.41 12.81
CA SER A 14 8.34 -1.64 12.19
C SER A 14 8.43 -2.84 13.12
N ALA A 15 7.47 -3.76 12.98
CA ALA A 15 7.44 -5.05 13.68
C ALA A 15 7.39 -6.18 12.66
N ILE A 16 7.99 -7.34 12.96
CA ILE A 16 7.92 -8.54 12.10
C ILE A 16 7.27 -9.66 12.90
N HIS A 17 6.26 -10.29 12.31
CA HIS A 17 5.58 -11.44 12.90
C HIS A 17 5.36 -12.52 11.86
N GLU A 18 5.35 -13.77 12.32
CA GLU A 18 4.86 -14.88 11.51
C GLU A 18 3.33 -14.85 11.46
N VAL A 19 2.77 -14.95 10.26
CA VAL A 19 1.34 -15.08 10.02
C VAL A 19 1.12 -16.28 9.12
N ALA A 20 0.25 -17.17 9.57
CA ALA A 20 -0.06 -18.36 8.81
C ALA A 20 -1.06 -18.05 7.68
N GLY A 21 -0.82 -18.64 6.51
CA GLY A 21 -1.69 -18.57 5.34
C GLY A 21 -1.48 -19.76 4.41
N ASP A 22 -2.41 -19.96 3.48
CA ASP A 22 -2.21 -20.92 2.38
C ASP A 22 -1.57 -20.25 1.15
N THR A 23 -1.64 -18.92 1.08
CA THR A 23 -1.02 -18.06 0.07
C THR A 23 -0.56 -16.75 0.73
N PRO A 24 0.31 -15.96 0.09
CA PRO A 24 0.72 -14.65 0.59
C PRO A 24 -0.49 -13.70 0.76
N ALA A 25 -1.44 -13.73 -0.17
CA ALA A 25 -2.66 -12.93 -0.08
C ALA A 25 -3.54 -13.33 1.11
N HIS A 26 -3.62 -14.62 1.45
CA HIS A 26 -4.30 -15.09 2.65
C HIS A 26 -3.58 -14.61 3.92
N ALA A 27 -2.24 -14.68 3.95
CA ALA A 27 -1.44 -14.17 5.06
C ALA A 27 -1.61 -12.65 5.23
N LEU A 28 -1.63 -11.88 4.14
CA LEU A 28 -1.89 -10.44 4.15
C LEU A 28 -3.28 -10.12 4.73
N THR A 29 -4.31 -10.86 4.30
CA THR A 29 -5.67 -10.71 4.80
C THR A 29 -5.76 -10.98 6.30
N ALA A 30 -5.09 -12.05 6.77
CA ALA A 30 -5.01 -12.39 8.18
C ALA A 30 -4.24 -11.32 8.98
N ALA A 31 -3.13 -10.80 8.43
CA ALA A 31 -2.35 -9.74 9.04
C ALA A 31 -3.15 -8.43 9.18
N ARG A 32 -3.88 -8.02 8.13
CA ARG A 32 -4.80 -6.86 8.18
C ARG A 32 -5.85 -7.05 9.27
N LYS A 33 -6.45 -8.23 9.34
CA LYS A 33 -7.44 -8.54 10.38
C LYS A 33 -6.84 -8.43 11.77
N ARG A 34 -5.65 -9.01 11.99
CA ARG A 34 -4.93 -8.95 13.27
C ARG A 34 -4.65 -7.51 13.69
N ALA A 35 -4.09 -6.71 12.79
CA ALA A 35 -3.81 -5.29 13.00
C ALA A 35 -5.07 -4.49 13.40
N ALA A 36 -6.23 -4.83 12.84
CA ALA A 36 -7.49 -4.17 13.16
C ALA A 36 -8.09 -4.63 14.50
N THR A 37 -7.90 -5.89 14.89
CA THR A 37 -8.54 -6.46 16.10
C THR A 37 -7.70 -6.33 17.36
N ASP A 38 -6.38 -6.48 17.24
CA ASP A 38 -5.47 -6.48 18.39
C ASP A 38 -4.11 -5.85 18.02
N PRO A 39 -4.07 -4.52 17.87
CA PRO A 39 -2.84 -3.81 17.51
C PRO A 39 -1.78 -3.87 18.61
N ASP A 40 -2.16 -4.15 19.86
CA ASP A 40 -1.24 -4.17 21.01
C ASP A 40 -0.37 -5.45 21.02
N GLU A 41 -0.76 -6.49 20.28
CA GLU A 41 0.09 -7.67 20.02
C GLU A 41 1.29 -7.37 19.10
N LEU A 42 1.23 -6.27 18.36
CA LEU A 42 2.31 -5.84 17.48
C LEU A 42 3.25 -4.93 18.28
N TYR A 43 4.46 -5.42 18.54
CA TYR A 43 5.42 -4.68 19.35
C TYR A 43 6.17 -3.65 18.49
N PHE A 44 5.88 -2.36 18.72
CA PHE A 44 6.60 -1.24 18.14
C PHE A 44 7.32 -0.44 19.25
N GLU A 45 8.55 0.02 18.98
CA GLU A 45 9.25 0.98 19.84
C GLU A 45 9.14 2.39 19.25
N PRO A 46 8.69 3.41 20.01
CA PRO A 46 8.21 3.39 21.39
C PRO A 46 6.78 2.83 21.54
N TYR A 47 6.40 2.40 22.75
CA TYR A 47 5.06 1.90 23.14
C TYR A 47 3.94 2.97 23.07
N THR A 48 3.76 3.60 21.92
CA THR A 48 2.57 4.38 21.62
C THR A 48 1.78 3.65 20.55
N ARG A 49 0.46 3.58 20.72
CA ARG A 49 -0.42 3.07 19.67
C ARG A 49 -0.23 3.94 18.43
N GLN A 50 0.21 3.31 17.34
CA GLN A 50 0.43 3.95 16.06
C GLN A 50 -0.42 3.27 15.01
N ASP A 51 -0.96 4.06 14.10
CA ASP A 51 -1.72 3.52 12.98
C ASP A 51 -0.73 2.85 12.01
N ILE A 52 -1.06 1.62 11.61
CA ILE A 52 -0.25 0.86 10.67
C ILE A 52 -0.46 1.45 9.28
N ASP A 53 0.62 1.95 8.71
CA ASP A 53 0.64 2.59 7.40
C ASP A 53 0.88 1.57 6.28
N GLU A 54 1.60 0.49 6.56
CA GLU A 54 1.94 -0.53 5.56
C GLU A 54 2.11 -1.92 6.17
N ILE A 55 1.69 -2.95 5.43
CA ILE A 55 1.87 -4.36 5.78
C ILE A 55 2.48 -5.06 4.56
N ILE A 56 3.62 -5.71 4.75
CA ILE A 56 4.37 -6.40 3.70
C ILE A 56 4.48 -7.87 4.07
N VAL A 57 4.00 -8.76 3.20
CA VAL A 57 4.28 -10.20 3.26
C VAL A 57 5.57 -10.44 2.49
N MET A 58 6.54 -11.10 3.14
CA MET A 58 7.85 -11.39 2.58
C MET A 58 7.98 -12.86 2.22
N ASP A 59 8.75 -13.16 1.19
CA ASP A 59 9.20 -14.50 0.85
C ASP A 59 10.31 -15.00 1.81
N ASP A 60 10.81 -16.21 1.57
CA ASP A 60 11.90 -16.81 2.36
C ASP A 60 13.24 -16.05 2.26
N ASN A 61 13.41 -15.21 1.24
CA ASN A 61 14.60 -14.36 1.06
C ASN A 61 14.45 -12.98 1.72
N GLY A 62 13.25 -12.65 2.19
CA GLY A 62 12.90 -11.34 2.73
C GLY A 62 12.42 -10.33 1.67
N ASP A 63 12.17 -10.77 0.44
CA ASP A 63 11.67 -9.94 -0.64
C ASP A 63 10.14 -9.76 -0.53
N PRO A 64 9.59 -8.55 -0.82
CA PRO A 64 8.15 -8.31 -0.78
C PRO A 64 7.39 -9.14 -1.82
N GLU A 65 6.46 -9.99 -1.37
CA GLU A 65 5.59 -10.78 -2.23
C GLU A 65 4.19 -10.15 -2.36
N CYS A 66 3.71 -9.49 -1.31
CA CYS A 66 2.43 -8.76 -1.33
C CYS A 66 2.42 -7.62 -0.33
N THR A 67 1.82 -6.49 -0.70
CA THR A 67 1.81 -5.28 0.13
C THR A 67 0.40 -4.68 0.25
N TRP A 68 0.04 -4.28 1.46
CA TRP A 68 -1.09 -3.40 1.73
C TRP A 68 -0.58 -2.07 2.28
N GLN A 69 -1.20 -0.96 1.85
CA GLN A 69 -0.89 0.39 2.31
C GLN A 69 -2.17 1.06 2.79
N SER A 70 -2.07 1.85 3.85
CA SER A 70 -3.15 2.70 4.33
C SER A 70 -3.48 3.78 3.31
N ASP A 71 -4.73 4.24 3.28
CA ASP A 71 -5.17 5.34 2.41
C ASP A 71 -4.36 6.61 2.69
N ALA A 72 -4.01 6.84 3.95
CA ALA A 72 -3.19 7.98 4.35
C ALA A 72 -1.76 7.88 3.80
N LEU A 73 -1.15 6.69 3.80
CA LEU A 73 0.18 6.48 3.21
C LEU A 73 0.13 6.63 1.68
N ARG A 74 -0.86 6.03 1.02
CA ARG A 74 -1.05 6.17 -0.44
C ARG A 74 -1.14 7.62 -0.87
N LEU A 75 -1.96 8.42 -0.18
CA LEU A 75 -2.07 9.85 -0.44
C LEU A 75 -0.74 10.59 -0.21
N ARG A 76 0.01 10.24 0.85
CA ARG A 76 1.32 10.84 1.12
C ARG A 76 2.34 10.52 0.02
N LEU A 77 2.36 9.28 -0.47
CA LEU A 77 3.25 8.84 -1.55
C LEU A 77 2.90 9.52 -2.88
N ALA A 78 1.61 9.63 -3.20
CA ALA A 78 1.14 10.25 -4.44
C ALA A 78 1.13 11.79 -4.41
N ALA A 79 1.35 12.44 -3.25
CA ALA A 79 1.19 13.88 -3.09
C ALA A 79 2.07 14.71 -4.04
N SER A 80 3.30 14.26 -4.30
CA SER A 80 4.21 14.94 -5.24
C SER A 80 3.68 14.86 -6.67
N ASP A 81 3.26 13.68 -7.11
CA ASP A 81 2.78 13.44 -8.47
C ASP A 81 1.44 14.14 -8.72
N LEU A 82 0.55 14.16 -7.73
CA LEU A 82 -0.66 14.97 -7.75
C LEU A 82 -0.36 16.47 -7.91
N LEU A 83 0.63 17.00 -7.19
CA LEU A 83 1.02 18.41 -7.31
C LEU A 83 1.63 18.72 -8.69
N ILE A 84 2.45 17.83 -9.22
CA ILE A 84 3.05 17.95 -10.56
C ILE A 84 1.93 17.94 -11.61
N ALA A 85 1.06 16.94 -11.59
CA ALA A 85 -0.03 16.82 -12.55
C ALA A 85 -1.01 18.02 -12.47
N ALA A 86 -1.32 18.51 -11.26
CA ALA A 86 -2.13 19.71 -11.10
C ALA A 86 -1.47 20.96 -11.71
N ARG A 87 -0.15 21.12 -11.59
CA ARG A 87 0.60 22.21 -12.23
C ARG A 87 0.57 22.10 -13.76
N GLU A 88 0.69 20.89 -14.29
CA GLU A 88 0.59 20.64 -15.73
C GLU A 88 -0.79 21.04 -16.28
N VAL A 89 -1.86 20.75 -15.55
CA VAL A 89 -3.22 21.18 -15.93
C VAL A 89 -3.32 22.70 -15.99
N VAL A 90 -2.82 23.40 -14.97
CA VAL A 90 -2.83 24.88 -14.94
C VAL A 90 -2.03 25.46 -16.11
N ALA A 91 -0.83 24.94 -16.39
CA ALA A 91 -0.01 25.41 -17.51
C ALA A 91 -0.65 25.09 -18.88
N SER A 92 -1.24 23.91 -19.02
CA SER A 92 -1.83 23.45 -20.29
C SER A 92 -3.17 24.12 -20.59
N TRP A 93 -3.87 24.61 -19.55
CA TRP A 93 -5.06 25.44 -19.69
C TRP A 93 -4.76 26.73 -20.48
N GLU A 94 -3.65 27.39 -20.15
CA GLU A 94 -3.22 28.62 -20.84
C GLU A 94 -2.75 28.36 -22.28
N GLY A 95 -2.23 27.15 -22.56
CA GLY A 95 -1.70 26.75 -23.87
C GLY A 95 -2.66 26.00 -24.80
N GLY A 96 -3.87 25.63 -24.34
CA GLY A 96 -4.86 24.91 -25.16
C GLY A 96 -4.64 23.39 -25.33
N HIS A 97 -3.74 22.79 -24.53
CA HIS A 97 -3.37 21.36 -24.60
C HIS A 97 -3.86 20.55 -23.39
N LEU A 98 -5.08 20.84 -22.91
CA LEU A 98 -5.60 20.35 -21.64
C LEU A 98 -5.79 18.82 -21.56
N ALA A 99 -6.05 18.16 -22.69
CA ALA A 99 -6.47 16.76 -22.70
C ALA A 99 -5.42 15.79 -22.15
N GLU A 100 -4.13 16.05 -22.38
CA GLU A 100 -3.05 15.21 -21.87
C GLU A 100 -2.82 15.44 -20.38
N ALA A 101 -2.74 16.69 -19.95
CA ALA A 101 -2.58 17.04 -18.55
C ALA A 101 -3.71 16.49 -17.66
N VAL A 102 -4.96 16.48 -18.16
CA VAL A 102 -6.08 15.88 -17.42
C VAL A 102 -5.95 14.35 -17.32
N ARG A 103 -5.40 13.67 -18.34
CA ARG A 103 -5.14 12.22 -18.26
C ARG A 103 -4.06 11.92 -17.23
N ASN A 104 -2.98 12.70 -17.19
CA ASN A 104 -1.92 12.56 -16.18
C ASN A 104 -2.47 12.79 -14.77
N LEU A 105 -3.31 13.81 -14.58
CA LEU A 105 -3.98 14.06 -13.32
C LEU A 105 -4.90 12.91 -12.91
N ALA A 106 -5.66 12.34 -13.85
CA ALA A 106 -6.52 11.20 -13.56
C ALA A 106 -5.72 9.96 -13.13
N ALA A 107 -4.56 9.71 -13.74
CA ALA A 107 -3.66 8.63 -13.34
C ALA A 107 -3.12 8.84 -11.92
N ALA A 108 -2.63 10.04 -11.60
CA ALA A 108 -2.15 10.37 -10.26
C ALA A 108 -3.25 10.28 -9.18
N ILE A 109 -4.49 10.61 -9.53
CA ILE A 109 -5.65 10.41 -8.64
C ILE A 109 -5.90 8.92 -8.42
N ALA A 110 -5.91 8.11 -9.47
CA ALA A 110 -6.14 6.67 -9.36
C ALA A 110 -5.07 5.96 -8.50
N GLU A 111 -3.81 6.43 -8.53
CA GLU A 111 -2.74 5.93 -7.66
C GLU A 111 -2.95 6.33 -6.19
N ALA A 112 -3.48 7.52 -5.94
CA ALA A 112 -3.79 8.02 -4.60
C ALA A 112 -5.07 7.43 -4.01
N GLU A 113 -5.99 6.92 -4.84
CA GLU A 113 -7.27 6.40 -4.39
C GLU A 113 -7.12 5.10 -3.58
N PRO A 114 -7.99 4.89 -2.58
CA PRO A 114 -8.11 3.62 -1.89
C PRO A 114 -8.45 2.52 -2.88
N LEU A 115 -7.75 1.37 -2.81
CA LEU A 115 -8.24 0.18 -3.51
C LEU A 115 -9.53 -0.30 -2.82
N PRO A 116 -10.56 -0.73 -3.58
CA PRO A 116 -11.72 -1.37 -2.97
C PRO A 116 -11.25 -2.59 -2.16
N ASP A 117 -11.82 -2.76 -0.97
CA ASP A 117 -11.50 -3.87 -0.06
C ASP A 117 -11.62 -5.21 -0.81
N GLY A 118 -10.46 -5.82 -1.13
CA GLY A 118 -10.36 -7.06 -1.89
C GLY A 118 -9.43 -7.01 -3.11
N ALA A 119 -9.17 -5.83 -3.70
CA ALA A 119 -8.37 -5.74 -4.94
C ALA A 119 -6.85 -5.95 -4.73
N ALA A 120 -6.33 -5.75 -3.51
CA ALA A 120 -4.93 -6.00 -3.19
C ALA A 120 -4.53 -7.49 -3.30
N ALA A 121 -5.50 -8.42 -3.30
CA ALA A 121 -5.21 -9.84 -3.46
C ALA A 121 -5.03 -10.27 -4.93
N GLU A 122 -5.48 -9.47 -5.91
CA GLU A 122 -5.57 -9.93 -7.31
C GLU A 122 -4.55 -9.26 -8.25
N ALA A 123 -3.98 -8.11 -7.88
CA ALA A 123 -3.16 -7.32 -8.81
C ALA A 123 -1.75 -7.88 -9.10
N GLN A 124 -1.26 -8.88 -8.35
CA GLN A 124 0.09 -9.45 -8.54
C GLN A 124 0.10 -10.90 -9.07
N SER A 125 -1.07 -11.54 -9.21
CA SER A 125 -1.18 -12.90 -9.78
C SER A 125 -1.09 -12.94 -11.31
N GLN A 126 -1.07 -11.80 -12.00
CA GLN A 126 -1.10 -11.74 -13.49
C GLN A 126 0.24 -11.35 -14.14
N GLY A 127 1.33 -11.28 -13.38
CA GLY A 127 2.67 -10.90 -13.88
C GLY A 127 3.51 -12.03 -14.48
N ASP A 128 3.23 -13.30 -14.17
CA ASP A 128 4.04 -14.45 -14.64
C ASP A 128 3.25 -15.35 -15.60
N ALA A 129 3.12 -14.88 -16.84
CA ALA A 129 2.87 -15.73 -17.99
C ALA A 129 3.44 -15.07 -19.26
N ALA A 130 4.77 -15.08 -19.39
CA ALA A 130 5.47 -14.87 -20.66
C ALA A 130 6.74 -15.73 -20.72
#